data_AF-A0A392N8M0-F1
#
_entry.id   AF-A0A392N8M0-F1
#
_cell.length_a   1.000
_cell.length_b   1.000
_cell.length_c   1.000
_cell.angle_alpha   90.00
_cell.angle_beta   90.00
_cell.angle_gamma   90.00
#
_symmetry.space_group_name_H-M   'P 1'
#
loop_
_entity.id
_entity.type
_entity.pdbx_description
1 polymer ?
#
loop_
_entity_poly.entity_id
_entity_poly.type
_entity_poly.pdbx_seq_one_letter_code
_entity_poly.pdbx_strand_id
1 'polypeptide(L)'
;MWKLCRQFCSYRGDGSWHGGCLALAELARRGLLLPASLPNVVPVVVKVALHYDVRRGPHSVGSHVRDAAAYVCWAFGRAYYHTDMRNVLEELAPHLLTVACYDREVNCRRAAAAAFQENVGRQGNYPHGIDIVNTADYFSLSSRPNSYLHVAISIARYEGYLIPFVSDLLDRKICHW
;
A
#
# COMPACT_ATOMS: atom_id res chain seq x y z
N MET A 1 12.04 -13.70 12.79
CA MET A 1 10.75 -13.54 12.08
C MET A 1 9.54 -13.59 13.02
N TRP A 2 9.32 -14.66 13.78
CA TRP A 2 8.16 -14.81 14.69
C TRP A 2 7.97 -13.71 15.74
N LYS A 3 9.05 -13.05 16.20
CA LYS A 3 8.96 -11.90 17.14
C LYS A 3 8.45 -10.61 16.48
N LEU A 4 8.62 -10.44 15.17
CA LEU A 4 8.25 -9.22 14.44
C LEU A 4 6.77 -9.21 14.09
N CYS A 5 6.18 -10.37 13.79
CA CYS A 5 4.73 -10.53 13.64
C CYS A 5 3.96 -10.10 14.90
N ARG A 6 4.56 -10.22 16.10
CA ARG A 6 3.95 -9.76 17.36
C ARG A 6 3.84 -8.24 17.48
N GLN A 7 4.53 -7.47 16.64
CA GLN A 7 4.37 -6.00 16.60
C GLN A 7 3.09 -5.59 15.88
N PHE A 8 2.62 -6.41 14.94
CA PHE A 8 1.38 -6.21 14.19
C PHE A 8 0.14 -6.76 14.93
N CYS A 9 -0.01 -6.37 16.18
CA CYS A 9 -1.21 -6.71 16.97
C CYS A 9 -2.10 -5.47 17.14
N SER A 10 -3.42 -5.68 17.10
CA SER A 10 -4.43 -4.62 17.26
C SER A 10 -4.35 -3.88 18.59
N TYR A 11 -3.83 -4.52 19.65
CA TYR A 11 -3.64 -3.93 20.97
C TYR A 11 -2.39 -3.04 21.09
N ARG A 12 -1.49 -3.03 20.10
CA ARG A 12 -0.27 -2.22 20.13
C ARG A 12 -0.48 -0.87 19.47
N GLY A 13 0.16 0.16 20.04
CA GLY A 13 0.14 1.51 19.50
C GLY A 13 0.79 1.62 18.11
N ASP A 14 0.43 2.69 17.42
CA ASP A 14 0.92 3.13 16.11
C ASP A 14 2.45 3.08 15.95
N GLY A 15 3.21 3.44 17.01
CA GLY A 15 4.67 3.32 17.00
C GLY A 15 5.21 1.90 16.82
N SER A 16 4.52 0.87 17.33
CA SER A 16 4.92 -0.53 17.13
C SER A 16 4.67 -0.97 15.69
N TRP A 17 3.55 -0.53 15.09
CA TRP A 17 3.22 -0.82 13.69
C TRP A 17 4.23 -0.17 12.75
N HIS A 18 4.56 1.10 12.99
CA HIS A 18 5.56 1.83 12.22
C HIS A 18 6.96 1.19 12.30
N GLY A 19 7.44 0.92 13.52
CA GLY A 19 8.73 0.26 13.73
C GLY A 19 8.79 -1.14 13.11
N GLY A 20 7.67 -1.88 13.16
CA GLY A 20 7.52 -3.19 12.52
C GLY A 20 7.61 -3.11 11.00
N CYS A 21 6.95 -2.13 10.38
CA CYS A 21 7.07 -1.88 8.94
C CYS A 21 8.52 -1.56 8.55
N LEU A 22 9.19 -0.64 9.25
CA LEU A 22 10.58 -0.28 8.95
C LEU A 22 11.52 -1.48 9.07
N ALA A 23 11.43 -2.24 10.16
CA ALA A 23 12.26 -3.43 10.37
C ALA A 23 11.99 -4.50 9.29
N LEU A 24 10.73 -4.66 8.88
CA LEU A 24 10.37 -5.61 7.83
C LEU A 24 10.92 -5.19 6.46
N ALA A 25 10.85 -3.90 6.12
CA ALA A 25 11.45 -3.37 4.89
C ALA A 25 12.97 -3.64 4.89
N GLU A 26 13.66 -3.43 6.01
CA GLU A 26 15.09 -3.73 6.10
C GLU A 26 15.42 -5.21 5.97
N LEU A 27 14.60 -6.09 6.56
CA LEU A 27 14.78 -7.53 6.40
C LEU A 27 14.59 -7.96 4.95
N ALA A 28 13.60 -7.40 4.25
CA ALA A 28 13.39 -7.66 2.82
C ALA A 28 14.58 -7.18 1.99
N ARG A 29 15.02 -5.92 2.14
CA ARG A 29 16.15 -5.36 1.38
C ARG A 29 17.48 -6.11 1.58
N ARG A 30 17.66 -6.73 2.75
CA ARG A 30 18.86 -7.53 3.08
C ARG A 30 18.73 -9.02 2.72
N GLY A 31 17.60 -9.45 2.14
CA GLY A 31 17.35 -10.85 1.81
C GLY A 31 17.17 -11.76 3.04
N LEU A 32 16.89 -11.18 4.21
CA LEU A 32 16.71 -11.91 5.47
C LEU A 32 15.25 -12.34 5.69
N LEU A 33 14.33 -11.83 4.86
CA LEU A 33 12.94 -12.27 4.79
C LEU A 33 12.80 -13.29 3.65
N LEU A 34 12.68 -14.56 3.98
CA LEU A 34 12.59 -15.64 2.99
C LEU A 34 11.26 -15.57 2.21
N PRO A 35 11.23 -15.87 0.89
CA PRO A 35 10.02 -15.89 0.08
C PRO A 35 8.88 -16.74 0.66
N ALA A 36 9.21 -17.86 1.32
CA ALA A 36 8.26 -18.74 2.02
C ALA A 36 7.46 -18.02 3.14
N SER A 37 7.91 -16.84 3.57
CA SER A 37 7.28 -16.05 4.63
C SER A 37 6.37 -14.95 4.09
N LEU A 38 6.45 -14.64 2.80
CA LEU A 38 5.63 -13.62 2.15
C LEU A 38 4.13 -13.87 2.34
N PRO A 39 3.60 -15.11 2.21
CA PRO A 39 2.16 -15.35 2.41
C PRO A 39 1.65 -14.97 3.80
N ASN A 40 2.51 -15.01 4.83
CA ASN A 40 2.15 -14.64 6.19
C ASN A 40 2.29 -13.14 6.46
N VAL A 41 3.19 -12.48 5.74
CA VAL A 41 3.59 -11.09 5.99
C VAL A 41 2.79 -10.12 5.12
N VAL A 42 2.64 -10.44 3.83
CA VAL A 42 1.98 -9.59 2.84
C VAL A 42 0.55 -9.21 3.28
N PRO A 43 -0.31 -10.13 3.73
CA PRO A 43 -1.66 -9.75 4.15
C PRO A 43 -1.66 -8.74 5.31
N VAL A 44 -0.73 -8.87 6.25
CA VAL A 44 -0.63 -7.96 7.39
C VAL A 44 -0.21 -6.56 6.95
N VAL A 45 0.78 -6.47 6.05
CA VAL A 45 1.25 -5.17 5.54
C VAL A 45 0.22 -4.53 4.63
N VAL A 46 -0.30 -5.29 3.67
CA VAL A 46 -1.13 -4.77 2.58
C VAL A 46 -2.57 -4.52 3.03
N LYS A 47 -3.18 -5.45 3.77
CA LYS A 47 -4.59 -5.30 4.17
C LYS A 47 -4.76 -4.49 5.45
N VAL A 48 -3.78 -4.52 6.35
CA VAL A 48 -3.88 -3.86 7.67
C VAL A 48 -3.00 -2.62 7.77
N ALA A 49 -1.68 -2.71 7.54
CA ALA A 49 -0.78 -1.59 7.77
C ALA A 49 -0.94 -0.44 6.74
N LEU A 50 -1.14 -0.77 5.46
CA LEU A 50 -1.38 0.20 4.38
C LEU A 50 -2.66 1.01 4.57
N HIS A 51 -3.64 0.43 5.26
CA HIS A 51 -4.93 1.05 5.57
C HIS A 51 -5.07 1.38 7.05
N TYR A 52 -3.95 1.50 7.77
CA TYR A 52 -3.96 1.74 9.20
C TYR A 52 -4.56 3.12 9.49
N ASP A 53 -5.68 3.13 10.18
CA ASP A 53 -6.37 4.33 10.62
C ASP A 53 -7.01 4.06 11.98
N VAL A 54 -6.51 4.75 13.01
CA VAL A 54 -7.02 4.63 14.38
C VAL A 54 -7.53 5.98 14.84
N ARG A 55 -8.79 6.03 15.26
CA ARG A 55 -9.37 7.20 15.91
C ARG A 55 -8.78 7.37 17.31
N ARG A 56 -8.11 8.50 17.55
CA ARG A 56 -7.70 8.98 18.88
C ARG A 56 -8.44 10.29 19.16
N GLY A 57 -9.61 10.17 19.79
CA GLY A 57 -10.47 11.31 20.08
C GLY A 57 -10.94 11.99 18.78
N PRO A 58 -10.77 13.32 18.62
CA PRO A 58 -11.18 14.04 17.41
C PRO A 58 -10.22 13.88 16.22
N HIS A 59 -9.07 13.22 16.41
CA HIS A 59 -8.05 13.07 15.37
C HIS A 59 -7.87 11.60 14.95
N SER A 60 -7.53 11.39 13.68
CA SER A 60 -7.08 10.11 13.15
C SER A 60 -5.55 10.07 13.15
N VAL A 61 -4.98 8.97 13.67
CA VAL A 61 -3.55 8.68 13.62
C VAL A 61 -3.30 7.47 12.73
N GLY A 62 -2.17 7.45 12.03
CA GLY A 62 -1.81 6.33 11.17
C GLY A 62 -1.02 6.67 9.91
N SER A 63 -0.91 7.95 9.54
CA SER A 63 -0.20 8.37 8.32
C SER A 63 1.23 7.84 8.25
N HIS A 64 1.99 7.93 9.34
CA HIS A 64 3.34 7.39 9.44
C HIS A 64 3.41 5.86 9.35
N VAL A 65 2.35 5.14 9.78
CA VAL A 65 2.26 3.68 9.61
C VAL A 65 1.99 3.34 8.15
N ARG A 66 1.05 4.03 7.49
CA ARG A 66 0.71 3.81 6.08
C ARG A 66 1.87 4.14 5.15
N ASP A 67 2.60 5.22 5.43
CA ASP A 67 3.83 5.59 4.72
C ASP A 67 4.91 4.50 4.86
N ALA A 68 5.15 4.02 6.09
CA ALA A 68 6.08 2.92 6.32
C ALA A 68 5.62 1.61 5.66
N ALA A 69 4.31 1.33 5.60
CA ALA A 69 3.77 0.18 4.89
C ALA A 69 3.98 0.29 3.37
N ALA A 70 3.80 1.47 2.79
CA ALA A 70 4.13 1.74 1.39
C ALA A 70 5.63 1.52 1.13
N TYR A 71 6.50 1.93 2.06
CA TYR A 71 7.94 1.65 1.97
C TYR A 71 8.27 0.14 2.00
N VAL A 72 7.55 -0.67 2.77
CA VAL A 72 7.67 -2.13 2.72
C VAL A 72 7.30 -2.67 1.34
N CYS A 73 6.18 -2.22 0.77
CA CYS A 73 5.74 -2.64 -0.57
C CYS A 73 6.75 -2.25 -1.66
N TRP A 74 7.39 -1.08 -1.54
CA TRP A 74 8.49 -0.66 -2.40
C TRP A 74 9.71 -1.58 -2.23
N ALA A 75 10.06 -1.93 -0.99
CA ALA A 75 11.17 -2.84 -0.70
C ALA A 75 10.94 -4.24 -1.28
N PHE A 76 9.71 -4.75 -1.24
CA PHE A 76 9.36 -6.05 -1.85
C PHE A 76 9.62 -6.08 -3.35
N GLY A 77 9.21 -5.03 -4.07
CA GLY A 77 9.45 -4.92 -5.52
C GLY A 77 10.93 -4.96 -5.91
N ARG A 78 11.84 -4.61 -4.99
CA ARG A 78 13.30 -4.64 -5.21
C ARG A 78 13.99 -5.89 -4.69
N ALA A 79 13.45 -6.51 -3.65
CA ALA A 79 14.08 -7.61 -2.94
C ALA A 79 13.78 -8.98 -3.58
N TYR A 80 12.63 -9.12 -4.23
CA TYR A 80 12.15 -10.41 -4.72
C TYR A 80 12.04 -10.49 -6.23
N TYR A 81 12.20 -11.71 -6.76
CA TYR A 81 12.05 -12.00 -8.17
C TYR A 81 10.56 -12.13 -8.56
N HIS A 82 10.28 -11.92 -9.85
CA HIS A 82 8.93 -12.00 -10.41
C HIS A 82 8.20 -13.32 -10.13
N THR A 83 8.93 -14.44 -10.08
CA THR A 83 8.36 -15.76 -9.77
C THR A 83 7.73 -15.82 -8.39
N ASP A 84 8.34 -15.17 -7.40
CA ASP A 84 7.88 -15.19 -6.01
C ASP A 84 6.79 -14.14 -5.76
N MET A 85 6.86 -13.03 -6.50
CA MET A 85 5.97 -11.88 -6.33
C MET A 85 4.67 -11.99 -7.12
N ARG A 86 4.57 -12.84 -8.15
CA ARG A 86 3.41 -12.90 -9.04
C ARG A 86 2.04 -12.86 -8.33
N ASN A 87 1.83 -13.73 -7.35
CA ASN A 87 0.57 -13.81 -6.60
C ASN A 87 0.40 -12.62 -5.63
N VAL A 88 1.50 -12.08 -5.12
CA VAL A 88 1.50 -10.93 -4.20
C VAL A 88 1.13 -9.65 -4.95
N LEU A 89 1.58 -9.50 -6.20
CA LEU A 89 1.39 -8.31 -7.01
C LEU A 89 -0.08 -8.05 -7.36
N GLU A 90 -0.85 -9.12 -7.60
CA GLU A 90 -2.30 -9.06 -7.85
C GLU A 90 -3.07 -8.54 -6.64
N GLU A 91 -2.64 -8.89 -5.42
CA GLU A 91 -3.23 -8.38 -4.18
C GLU A 91 -2.72 -6.97 -3.84
N LEU A 92 -1.45 -6.69 -4.11
CA LEU A 92 -0.77 -5.46 -3.73
C LEU A 92 -1.22 -4.24 -4.54
N ALA A 93 -1.48 -4.41 -5.83
CA ALA A 93 -1.82 -3.29 -6.72
C ALA A 93 -3.13 -2.57 -6.38
N PRO A 94 -4.27 -3.27 -6.19
CA PRO A 94 -5.51 -2.60 -5.83
C PRO A 94 -5.39 -1.80 -4.53
N HIS A 95 -4.67 -2.34 -3.53
CA HIS A 95 -4.46 -1.71 -2.24
C HIS A 95 -3.52 -0.50 -2.28
N LEU A 96 -2.44 -0.55 -3.07
CA LEU A 96 -1.58 0.61 -3.28
C LEU A 96 -2.30 1.73 -4.03
N LEU A 97 -3.08 1.38 -5.05
CA LEU A 97 -3.80 2.37 -5.84
C LEU A 97 -4.97 2.99 -5.07
N THR A 98 -5.65 2.25 -4.19
CA THR A 98 -6.63 2.85 -3.26
C THR A 98 -5.97 3.86 -2.32
N VAL A 99 -4.81 3.55 -1.74
CA VAL A 99 -4.08 4.52 -0.91
C VAL A 99 -3.57 5.70 -1.74
N ALA A 100 -3.05 5.45 -2.94
CA ALA A 100 -2.61 6.50 -3.86
C ALA A 100 -3.74 7.47 -4.21
N CYS A 101 -4.97 6.98 -4.40
CA CYS A 101 -6.11 7.81 -4.77
C CYS A 101 -6.83 8.45 -3.58
N TYR A 102 -7.00 7.70 -2.48
CA TYR A 102 -7.95 8.00 -1.40
C TYR A 102 -7.31 8.28 -0.03
N ASP A 103 -5.98 8.30 0.10
CA ASP A 103 -5.39 8.76 1.36
C ASP A 103 -5.58 10.27 1.55
N ARG A 104 -5.84 10.68 2.78
CA ARG A 104 -5.91 12.09 3.18
C ARG A 104 -4.55 12.78 3.01
N GLU A 105 -3.49 12.09 3.39
CA GLU A 105 -2.14 12.62 3.40
C GLU A 105 -1.49 12.49 2.03
N VAL A 106 -1.03 13.62 1.49
CA VAL A 106 -0.35 13.66 0.19
C VAL A 106 0.92 12.82 0.18
N ASN A 107 1.62 12.74 1.31
CA ASN A 107 2.83 11.94 1.44
C ASN A 107 2.53 10.45 1.28
N CYS A 108 1.49 9.95 1.95
CA CYS A 108 1.05 8.56 1.81
C CYS A 108 0.59 8.25 0.38
N ARG A 109 -0.14 9.17 -0.27
CA ARG A 109 -0.56 9.00 -1.68
C ARG A 109 0.65 8.82 -2.60
N ARG A 110 1.65 9.69 -2.47
CA ARG A 110 2.88 9.65 -3.28
C ARG A 110 3.74 8.43 -2.96
N ALA A 111 3.85 8.05 -1.68
CA ALA A 111 4.60 6.86 -1.29
C ALA A 111 3.97 5.58 -1.87
N ALA A 112 2.64 5.46 -1.83
CA ALA A 112 1.94 4.34 -2.42
C ALA A 112 2.11 4.28 -3.96
N ALA A 113 2.02 5.43 -4.63
CA ALA A 113 2.26 5.52 -6.07
C ALA A 113 3.71 5.16 -6.46
N ALA A 114 4.69 5.62 -5.70
CA ALA A 114 6.10 5.26 -5.90
C ALA A 114 6.35 3.76 -5.68
N ALA A 115 5.72 3.16 -4.66
CA ALA A 115 5.77 1.73 -4.44
C ALA A 115 5.14 0.95 -5.61
N PHE A 116 4.00 1.40 -6.12
CA PHE A 116 3.35 0.80 -7.29
C PHE A 116 4.24 0.91 -8.54
N GLN A 117 4.80 2.09 -8.80
CA GLN A 117 5.71 2.33 -9.92
C GLN A 117 6.95 1.42 -9.88
N GLU A 118 7.58 1.24 -8.71
CA GLU A 118 8.74 0.34 -8.58
C GLU A 118 8.35 -1.11 -8.91
N ASN A 119 7.19 -1.57 -8.42
CA ASN A 119 6.71 -2.91 -8.72
C ASN A 119 6.41 -3.08 -10.21
N VAL A 120 5.76 -2.11 -10.87
CA VAL A 120 5.51 -2.12 -12.32
C VAL A 120 6.83 -2.18 -13.10
N GLY A 121 7.82 -1.35 -12.74
CA GLY A 121 9.09 -1.26 -13.47
C GLY A 121 10.02 -2.45 -13.27
N ARG A 122 9.94 -3.15 -12.12
CA ARG A 122 10.82 -4.28 -11.78
C ARG A 122 10.24 -5.63 -12.13
N GLN A 123 8.96 -5.83 -11.82
CA GLN A 123 8.32 -7.13 -11.93
C GLN A 123 7.79 -7.36 -13.34
N GLY A 124 7.39 -6.29 -14.04
CA GLY A 124 6.70 -6.42 -15.32
C GLY A 124 5.32 -7.06 -15.16
N ASN A 125 4.63 -7.29 -16.27
CA ASN A 125 3.36 -8.04 -16.30
C ASN A 125 2.17 -7.41 -15.53
N TYR A 126 2.12 -6.07 -15.45
CA TYR A 126 0.91 -5.35 -15.01
C TYR A 126 0.07 -4.93 -16.21
N PRO A 127 -1.18 -5.41 -16.36
CA PRO A 127 -2.10 -4.88 -17.35
C PRO A 127 -2.26 -3.37 -17.18
N HIS A 128 -1.93 -2.59 -18.22
CA HIS A 128 -1.98 -1.12 -18.20
C HIS A 128 -1.13 -0.44 -17.11
N GLY A 129 -0.15 -1.14 -16.52
CA GLY A 129 0.62 -0.62 -15.38
C GLY A 129 1.33 0.71 -15.67
N ILE A 130 1.90 0.87 -16.87
CA ILE A 130 2.59 2.11 -17.28
C ILE A 130 1.59 3.26 -17.41
N ASP A 131 0.42 3.02 -18.01
CA ASP A 131 -0.63 4.03 -18.17
C ASP A 131 -1.18 4.48 -16.81
N ILE A 132 -1.35 3.53 -15.89
CA ILE A 132 -1.77 3.80 -14.50
C ILE A 132 -0.72 4.62 -13.77
N VAL A 133 0.58 4.29 -13.88
CA VAL A 133 1.68 5.07 -13.28
C VAL A 133 1.68 6.51 -13.81
N ASN A 134 1.52 6.68 -15.12
CA ASN A 134 1.47 8.02 -15.72
C ASN A 134 0.24 8.81 -15.29
N THR A 135 -0.90 8.13 -15.09
CA THR A 135 -2.13 8.78 -14.59
C THR A 135 -2.01 9.16 -13.11
N ALA A 136 -1.40 8.29 -12.30
CA ALA A 136 -1.16 8.47 -10.87
C ALA A 136 0.22 9.08 -10.57
N ASP A 137 0.60 10.11 -11.32
CA ASP A 137 1.89 10.78 -11.15
C ASP A 137 1.97 11.66 -9.88
N TYR A 138 3.18 12.12 -9.58
CA TYR A 138 3.46 12.94 -8.40
C TYR A 138 2.63 14.23 -8.32
N PHE A 139 2.37 14.88 -9.46
CA PHE A 139 1.60 16.10 -9.57
C PHE A 139 0.10 15.82 -9.49
N SER A 140 -0.41 14.83 -10.22
CA SER A 140 -1.83 14.48 -10.26
C SER A 140 -2.35 14.07 -8.87
N LEU A 141 -1.50 13.42 -8.05
CA LEU A 141 -1.82 13.01 -6.68
C LEU A 141 -1.67 14.12 -5.63
N SER A 142 -1.17 15.30 -6.01
CA SER A 142 -0.97 16.41 -5.07
C SER A 142 -2.29 16.94 -4.53
N SER A 143 -3.29 17.09 -5.40
CA SER A 143 -4.63 17.58 -5.06
C SER A 143 -5.56 16.42 -4.72
N ARG A 144 -6.16 16.44 -3.51
CA ARG A 144 -7.11 15.41 -3.07
C ARG A 144 -8.37 15.35 -3.94
N PRO A 145 -9.04 16.46 -4.28
CA PRO A 145 -10.15 16.42 -5.24
C PRO A 145 -9.76 15.80 -6.59
N ASN A 146 -8.55 16.11 -7.08
CA ASN A 146 -8.07 15.55 -8.34
C ASN A 146 -7.81 14.03 -8.24
N SER A 147 -7.17 13.58 -7.15
CA SER A 147 -6.87 12.17 -6.95
C SER A 147 -8.16 11.33 -6.83
N TYR A 148 -9.17 11.85 -6.14
CA TYR A 148 -10.47 11.20 -5.96
C TYR A 148 -11.34 11.19 -7.21
N LEU A 149 -11.50 12.34 -7.88
CA LEU A 149 -12.51 12.50 -8.93
C LEU A 149 -11.98 12.32 -10.35
N HIS A 150 -10.67 12.42 -10.56
CA HIS A 150 -10.08 12.27 -11.89
C HIS A 150 -9.16 11.06 -11.97
N VAL A 151 -8.16 10.97 -11.09
CA VAL A 151 -7.18 9.86 -11.12
C VAL A 151 -7.87 8.54 -10.81
N ALA A 152 -8.65 8.47 -9.72
CA ALA A 152 -9.30 7.23 -9.33
C ALA A 152 -10.31 6.73 -10.36
N ILE A 153 -11.08 7.64 -10.97
CA ILE A 153 -12.05 7.30 -12.01
C ILE A 153 -11.35 6.77 -13.26
N SER A 154 -10.23 7.38 -13.67
CA SER A 154 -9.45 6.90 -14.79
C SER A 154 -8.90 5.49 -14.54
N ILE A 155 -8.43 5.20 -13.32
CA ILE A 155 -7.90 3.88 -12.97
C ILE A 155 -9.01 2.83 -12.86
N ALA A 156 -10.17 3.20 -12.31
CA ALA A 156 -11.31 2.29 -12.16
C ALA A 156 -11.91 1.82 -13.49
N ARG A 157 -11.56 2.44 -14.62
CA ARG A 157 -11.94 1.98 -15.97
C ARG A 157 -11.19 0.73 -16.41
N TYR A 158 -10.03 0.46 -15.82
CA TYR A 158 -9.28 -0.76 -16.10
C TYR A 158 -9.89 -1.95 -15.35
N GLU A 159 -9.85 -3.12 -15.97
CA GLU A 159 -10.42 -4.34 -15.41
C GLU A 159 -9.73 -4.72 -14.10
N GLY A 160 -10.51 -5.12 -13.09
CA GLY A 160 -10.03 -5.55 -11.77
C GLY A 160 -9.92 -4.44 -10.71
N TYR A 161 -9.97 -3.15 -11.07
CA TYR A 161 -9.81 -2.05 -10.09
C TYR A 161 -11.11 -1.43 -9.59
N LEU A 162 -12.20 -1.52 -10.36
CA LEU A 162 -13.49 -0.94 -10.00
C LEU A 162 -14.03 -1.46 -8.66
N ILE A 163 -14.11 -2.78 -8.50
CA ILE A 163 -14.69 -3.41 -7.30
C ILE A 163 -13.87 -3.08 -6.03
N PRO A 164 -12.52 -3.22 -6.02
CA PRO A 164 -11.71 -2.82 -4.87
C PRO A 164 -11.87 -1.35 -4.49
N PHE A 165 -11.93 -0.44 -5.47
CA PHE A 165 -12.08 1.00 -5.22
C PHE A 165 -13.44 1.31 -4.58
N VAL A 166 -14.52 0.71 -5.11
CA VAL A 166 -15.87 0.90 -4.57
C VAL A 166 -15.97 0.30 -3.16
N SER A 167 -15.44 -0.90 -2.93
CA SER A 167 -15.43 -1.52 -1.60
C SER A 167 -14.69 -0.65 -0.58
N ASP A 168 -13.51 -0.13 -0.93
CA ASP A 168 -12.73 0.71 -0.01
C ASP A 168 -13.47 2.01 0.34
N LEU A 169 -14.14 2.64 -0.63
CA LEU A 169 -14.98 3.80 -0.38
C LEU A 169 -16.15 3.48 0.56
N LEU A 170 -16.87 2.37 0.30
CA LEU A 170 -18.02 1.96 1.11
C LEU A 170 -17.62 1.57 2.55
N ASP A 171 -16.60 0.75 2.69
CA ASP A 171 -16.23 0.13 3.96
C ASP A 171 -15.46 1.10 4.86
N ARG A 172 -14.62 1.95 4.27
CA ARG A 172 -13.69 2.80 5.02
C ARG A 172 -13.99 4.28 4.98
N LYS A 173 -14.49 4.81 3.86
CA LYS A 173 -14.64 6.27 3.70
C LYS A 173 -16.05 6.80 4.01
N ILE A 174 -17.07 5.93 4.00
CA ILE A 174 -18.43 6.33 4.42
C ILE A 174 -18.55 6.31 5.95
N CYS A 175 -17.96 5.32 6.62
CA CYS A 175 -18.10 5.12 8.07
C CYS A 175 -16.93 5.71 8.89
N HIS A 176 -15.73 5.78 8.29
CA HIS A 176 -14.55 6.39 8.88
C HIS A 176 -14.13 7.61 8.02
N TRP A 177 -13.66 8.67 8.70
CA TRP A 177 -13.54 10.02 8.13
C TRP A 177 -12.40 10.14 7.12
#